data_AF-A0A6G2W104-F1
#
_entry.id   AF-A0A6G2W104-F1
#
_cell.length_a   1.000
_cell.length_b   1.000
_cell.length_c   1.000
_cell.angle_alpha   90.00
_cell.angle_beta   90.00
_cell.angle_gamma   90.00
#
_symmetry.space_group_name_H-M   'P 1'
#
loop_
_entity.id
_entity.type
_entity.pdbx_description
1 polymer ?
#
loop_
_entity_poly.entity_id
_entity_poly.type
_entity_poly.pdbx_seq_one_letter_code
_entity_poly.pdbx_strand_id
1 'polypeptide(L)' 'PVGATDVAGAGDMAGAGDVVGAVEPAGSHCGSTTCLHWGLLRGSAYLDPLSLLPPWLLRRGPSRLLPVTGS' A
#
# COMPACT_ATOMS: atom_id res chain seq x y z
N PRO A 1 -12.29 22.93 4.21
CA PRO A 1 -11.27 22.73 3.17
C PRO A 1 -9.92 22.40 3.82
N VAL A 2 -9.54 21.12 3.84
CA VAL A 2 -8.16 20.76 4.17
C VAL A 2 -7.34 20.96 2.90
N GLY A 3 -6.66 22.10 2.85
CA GLY A 3 -5.61 22.40 1.89
C GLY A 3 -4.29 22.38 2.63
N ALA A 4 -3.24 21.99 1.92
CA ALA A 4 -1.87 21.66 2.37
C ALA A 4 -1.65 20.18 2.65
N THR A 5 -0.59 19.67 2.01
CA THR A 5 -0.11 18.29 1.96
C THR A 5 0.53 17.89 3.28
N ASP A 6 -0.27 17.70 4.33
CA ASP A 6 0.22 17.13 5.58
C ASP A 6 -0.04 15.62 5.57
N VAL A 7 0.97 14.85 5.96
CA VAL A 7 0.85 13.40 6.10
C VAL A 7 -0.13 13.10 7.22
N ALA A 8 -1.15 12.29 6.94
CA ALA A 8 -2.13 11.90 7.95
C ALA A 8 -1.47 11.29 9.19
N GLY A 9 -1.83 11.80 10.37
CA GLY A 9 -1.40 11.30 11.67
C GLY A 9 -2.29 10.18 12.20
N ALA A 10 -1.85 9.54 13.29
CA ALA A 10 -2.67 8.55 13.97
C ALA A 10 -3.95 9.20 14.53
N GLY A 11 -5.11 8.69 14.12
CA GLY A 11 -6.42 9.21 14.51
C GLY A 11 -7.04 10.17 13.48
N ASP A 12 -6.26 10.61 12.48
CA ASP A 12 -6.80 11.44 11.40
C ASP A 12 -7.63 10.59 10.42
N MET A 13 -8.71 11.19 9.94
CA MET A 13 -9.53 10.61 8.88
C MET A 13 -8.95 11.00 7.52
N ALA A 14 -8.43 10.02 6.77
CA ALA A 14 -7.97 10.22 5.41
C ALA A 14 -9.11 10.01 4.39
N GLY A 15 -9.29 10.96 3.49
CA GLY A 15 -10.13 10.84 2.30
C GLY A 15 -9.42 10.15 1.14
N ALA A 16 -10.18 9.81 0.09
CA ALA A 16 -9.60 9.28 -1.13
C ALA A 16 -8.76 10.35 -1.85
N GLY A 17 -7.49 10.05 -2.10
CA GLY A 17 -6.54 10.96 -2.75
C GLY A 17 -5.64 11.72 -1.78
N ASP A 18 -5.90 11.65 -0.48
CA ASP A 18 -5.05 12.27 0.53
C ASP A 18 -3.70 11.54 0.65
N VAL A 19 -2.64 12.30 0.94
CA VAL A 19 -1.31 11.76 1.16
C VAL A 19 -1.22 11.18 2.57
N VAL A 20 -1.06 9.86 2.66
CA VAL A 20 -0.91 9.15 3.94
C VAL A 20 0.54 8.86 4.31
N GLY A 21 1.50 9.22 3.45
CA GLY A 21 2.94 9.05 3.69
C GLY A 21 3.75 8.96 2.39
N ALA A 22 5.05 8.69 2.55
CA ALA A 22 5.99 8.43 1.46
C ALA A 22 6.58 7.02 1.60
N VAL A 23 6.90 6.38 0.47
CA VAL A 23 7.52 5.05 0.47
C VAL A 23 9.02 5.21 0.65
N GLU A 24 9.52 4.80 1.80
CA GLU A 24 10.96 4.77 2.06
C GLU A 24 11.60 3.48 1.54
N PRO A 25 12.86 3.52 1.09
CA PRO A 25 13.61 2.32 0.78
C PRO A 25 13.77 1.46 2.04
N ALA A 26 13.12 0.31 2.05
CA ALA A 26 13.26 -0.68 3.12
C ALA A 26 13.78 -1.98 2.51
N GLY A 27 15.00 -2.36 2.87
CA GLY A 27 15.54 -3.66 2.53
C GLY A 27 14.69 -4.75 3.17
N SER A 28 14.18 -5.67 2.36
CA SER A 28 13.56 -6.92 2.84
C SER A 28 13.57 -7.93 1.72
N HIS A 29 12.73 -7.68 0.72
CA HIS A 29 12.28 -8.72 -0.19
C HIS A 29 12.24 -8.27 -1.66
N CYS A 30 12.15 -6.96 -1.90
CA CYS A 30 12.36 -6.32 -3.20
C CYS A 30 13.83 -5.95 -3.47
N GLY A 31 14.77 -6.46 -2.67
CA GLY A 31 16.19 -6.10 -2.77
C GLY A 31 16.41 -4.58 -2.63
N SER A 32 17.09 -3.98 -3.61
CA SER A 32 17.33 -2.53 -3.68
C SER A 32 16.17 -1.73 -4.30
N THR A 33 15.09 -2.39 -4.73
CA THR A 33 13.95 -1.72 -5.34
C THR A 33 13.01 -1.19 -4.26
N THR A 34 12.71 0.10 -4.29
CA THR A 34 11.66 0.69 -3.45
C THR A 34 10.29 0.19 -3.92
N CYS A 35 9.59 -0.55 -3.06
CA CYS A 35 8.28 -1.11 -3.36
C CYS A 35 7.28 -0.84 -2.23
N LEU A 36 6.04 -0.49 -2.58
CA LEU A 36 4.96 -0.29 -1.61
C LEU A 36 4.36 -1.64 -1.21
N HIS A 37 4.40 -1.94 0.08
CA HIS A 37 3.67 -3.08 0.65
C HIS A 37 2.35 -2.59 1.26
N TRP A 38 1.23 -3.11 0.79
CA TRP A 38 -0.09 -2.79 1.30
C TRP A 38 -1.00 -4.02 1.22
N GLY A 39 -2.04 -4.07 2.06
CA GLY A 39 -2.98 -5.19 2.10
C GLY A 39 -4.40 -4.71 2.40
N LEU A 40 -5.37 -5.57 2.13
CA LEU A 40 -6.79 -5.32 2.41
C LEU A 40 -7.26 -6.23 3.54
N LEU A 41 -7.64 -5.61 4.66
CA LEU A 41 -8.17 -6.29 5.83
C LEU A 41 -9.65 -5.91 6.03
N ARG A 42 -10.52 -6.91 6.19
CA ARG A 42 -11.92 -6.73 6.59
C ARG A 42 -12.15 -7.43 7.92
N GLY A 43 -12.25 -6.66 9.00
CA GLY A 43 -12.24 -7.22 10.35
C GLY A 43 -10.93 -7.95 10.60
N SER A 44 -10.98 -9.27 10.75
CA SER A 44 -9.79 -10.13 10.88
C SER A 44 -9.41 -10.88 9.60
N ALA A 45 -10.16 -10.72 8.51
CA ALA A 45 -9.96 -11.46 7.28
C ALA A 45 -9.13 -10.67 6.26
N TYR A 46 -7.98 -11.22 5.87
CA TYR A 46 -7.22 -10.70 4.71
C TYR A 46 -7.93 -11.10 3.42
N LEU A 47 -8.20 -10.11 2.58
CA LEU A 47 -8.79 -10.27 1.26
C LEU A 47 -7.76 -9.95 0.18
N ASP A 48 -8.05 -10.31 -1.07
CA ASP A 48 -7.22 -9.90 -2.20
C ASP A 48 -7.27 -8.37 -2.38
N PRO A 49 -6.17 -7.63 -2.13
CA PRO A 49 -6.17 -6.18 -2.26
C PRO A 49 -6.36 -5.72 -3.72
N LEU A 50 -6.01 -6.56 -4.71
CA LEU A 50 -6.13 -6.20 -6.12
C LEU A 50 -7.58 -6.10 -6.58
N SER A 51 -8.52 -6.69 -5.85
CA SER A 51 -9.96 -6.58 -6.11
C SER A 51 -10.50 -5.15 -6.03
N LEU A 52 -9.78 -4.22 -5.38
CA LEU A 52 -10.16 -2.81 -5.27
C LEU A 52 -9.57 -1.93 -6.38
N LEU A 53 -8.62 -2.44 -7.16
CA LEU A 53 -7.95 -1.65 -8.17
C LEU A 53 -8.70 -1.70 -9.50
N PRO A 54 -8.85 -0.58 -10.21
CA PRO A 54 -9.41 -0.60 -11.55
C PRO A 54 -8.44 -1.31 -12.52
N PRO A 55 -8.95 -1.90 -13.62
CA PRO A 55 -8.14 -2.73 -14.52
C PRO A 55 -6.89 -2.06 -15.11
N TRP A 56 -6.87 -0.72 -15.20
CA TRP A 56 -5.72 0.02 -15.71
C TRP A 56 -4.53 0.08 -14.75
N LEU A 57 -4.76 -0.06 -13.43
CA LEU A 57 -3.71 -0.18 -12.42
C LEU A 57 -3.10 -1.59 -12.36
N LEU A 58 -3.84 -2.62 -12.78
CA LEU A 58 -3.37 -4.01 -12.79
C LEU A 58 -2.35 -4.30 -13.92
N ARG A 59 -2.14 -3.36 -14.86
CA ARG A 59 -1.28 -3.54 -16.04
C ARG A 59 0.18 -3.12 -15.83
N ARG A 60 0.51 -2.41 -14.75
CA ARG A 60 1.89 -1.99 -14.43
C ARG A 60 2.39 -2.72 -13.18
N GLY A 61 3.27 -3.70 -13.39
CA GLY A 61 4.07 -4.40 -12.37
C GLY A 61 3.26 -5.19 -11.33
N PRO A 62 3.45 -6.53 -11.19
CA PRO A 62 2.66 -7.31 -10.25
C PRO A 62 2.94 -6.87 -8.81
N SER A 63 1.89 -6.81 -7.98
CA SER A 63 2.05 -6.94 -6.54
C SER A 63 2.71 -8.30 -6.27
N ARG A 64 4.02 -8.28 -5.99
CA ARG A 64 4.77 -9.50 -5.71
C ARG A 64 4.52 -9.90 -4.27
N LEU A 65 3.55 -10.77 -4.08
CA LEU A 65 3.53 -11.61 -2.89
C LEU A 65 4.69 -12.60 -3.05
N LEU A 66 5.69 -12.49 -2.18
CA LEU A 66 6.66 -13.58 -2.05
C LEU A 66 6.00 -14.75 -1.30
N PRO A 67 6.47 -15.99 -1.56
CA PRO A 67 6.03 -17.15 -0.80
C PRO A 67 6.20 -16.91 0.71
N VAL A 68 5.23 -17.34 1.52
CA VAL A 68 5.32 -17.32 3.00
C VAL A 68 6.23 -18.44 3.51
N THR A 69 7.39 -18.63 2.89
CA THR A 69 8.48 -19.43 3.46
C THR A 69 9.48 -18.42 4.00
N GLY A 70 9.37 -18.15 5.30
CA GLY A 70 10.18 -17.15 5.99
C GLY A 70 11.68 -17.39 5.83
N SER A 71 12.42 -16.29 5.77
CA SER A 71 13.85 -16.20 5.99
C SER A 71 14.11 -15.00 6.89
#